data_AF-A0A947FW72-F1
#
_entry.id   AF-A0A947FW72-F1
#
_cell.length_a   1.000
_cell.length_b   1.000
_cell.length_c   1.000
_cell.angle_alpha   90.00
_cell.angle_beta   90.00
_cell.angle_gamma   90.00
#
_symmetry.space_group_name_H-M   'P 1'
#
loop_
_entity.id
_entity.type
_entity.pdbx_description
1 polymer ?
#
loop_
_entity_poly.entity_id
_entity_poly.type
_entity_poly.pdbx_seq_one_letter_code
_entity_poly.pdbx_strand_id
1 'polypeptide(L)'
;MAKPQGFTLIELVIVIVLLGTLGAIALPKFFDNTENAQIAVVKNIAGSLRAGVKIAQAKWRVSDEQRSNLALVGDSVNSNFISMVDYSQFGCPVQHWRVNTETNPSANNATDCRTVFLFTLNRCNSSATDCGGVQDEEFATFYLGGGSCEYRYRPNPDYRIRYDSGSQNCSVTTSGF
;
A
#
# COMPACT_ATOMS: atom_id res chain seq x y z
N MET A 1 -50.73 -14.77 39.02
CA MET A 1 -49.64 -13.79 38.79
C MET A 1 -48.34 -14.46 39.18
N ALA A 2 -47.46 -14.75 38.22
CA ALA A 2 -46.14 -15.32 38.52
C ALA A 2 -45.27 -14.23 39.15
N LYS A 3 -44.64 -14.53 40.30
CA LYS A 3 -43.74 -13.60 40.99
C LYS A 3 -42.44 -13.50 40.17
N PRO A 4 -41.99 -12.31 39.74
CA PRO A 4 -40.69 -12.18 39.09
C PRO A 4 -39.61 -12.65 40.09
N GLN A 5 -38.83 -13.65 39.69
CA GLN A 5 -37.66 -14.09 40.45
C GLN A 5 -36.59 -12.99 40.27
N GLY A 6 -36.18 -12.39 41.39
CA GLY A 6 -35.08 -11.44 41.41
C GLY A 6 -33.74 -12.15 41.22
N PHE A 7 -32.79 -11.48 40.57
CA PHE A 7 -31.42 -11.96 40.40
C PHE A 7 -30.75 -12.11 41.76
N THR A 8 -30.00 -13.18 41.99
CA THR A 8 -29.28 -13.38 43.26
C THR A 8 -27.96 -12.60 43.26
N LEU A 9 -27.54 -12.09 44.43
CA LEU A 9 -26.23 -11.44 44.58
C LEU A 9 -25.09 -12.39 44.19
N ILE A 10 -25.24 -13.68 44.49
CA ILE A 10 -24.22 -14.69 44.19
C ILE A 10 -24.10 -14.95 42.68
N GLU A 11 -25.20 -14.94 41.91
CA GLU A 11 -25.13 -15.03 40.45
C GLU A 11 -24.35 -13.87 39.86
N LEU A 12 -24.60 -12.64 40.33
CA LEU A 12 -23.88 -11.47 39.82
C LEU A 12 -22.37 -11.59 40.11
N VAL A 13 -22.00 -12.01 41.33
CA VAL A 13 -20.59 -12.16 41.74
C VAL A 13 -19.89 -13.26 40.93
N ILE A 14 -20.54 -14.41 40.72
CA ILE A 14 -19.95 -15.49 39.93
C ILE A 14 -19.76 -15.05 38.47
N VAL A 15 -20.71 -14.32 37.88
CA VAL A 15 -20.60 -13.83 36.50
C VAL A 15 -19.42 -12.87 36.34
N ILE A 16 -19.22 -11.91 37.24
CA ILE A 16 -18.08 -10.98 37.13
C ILE A 16 -16.74 -11.70 37.35
N VAL A 17 -16.69 -12.72 38.21
CA VAL A 17 -15.47 -13.54 38.42
C VAL A 17 -15.17 -14.36 37.17
N LEU A 18 -16.18 -14.96 36.54
CA LEU A 18 -16.02 -15.72 35.30
C LEU A 18 -15.59 -14.80 34.15
N LEU A 19 -16.23 -13.65 33.96
CA LEU A 19 -15.83 -12.68 32.93
C LEU A 19 -14.43 -12.11 33.20
N GLY A 20 -14.07 -11.88 34.47
CA GLY A 20 -12.74 -11.42 34.85
C GLY A 20 -11.63 -12.43 34.54
N THR A 21 -11.84 -13.71 34.84
CA THR A 21 -10.86 -14.78 34.55
C THR A 21 -10.71 -15.03 33.05
N LEU A 22 -11.82 -15.04 32.29
CA LEU A 22 -11.77 -15.16 30.83
C LEU A 22 -11.08 -13.94 30.19
N GLY A 23 -11.38 -12.73 30.66
CA GLY A 23 -10.74 -11.50 30.18
C GLY A 23 -9.24 -11.48 30.42
N ALA A 24 -8.77 -11.93 31.59
CA ALA A 24 -7.35 -11.96 31.94
C ALA A 24 -6.52 -12.84 31.00
N ILE A 25 -7.07 -13.95 30.50
CA ILE A 25 -6.38 -14.87 29.58
C ILE A 25 -6.50 -14.41 28.12
N ALA A 26 -7.64 -13.81 27.75
CA ALA A 26 -7.92 -13.42 26.37
C ALA A 26 -7.23 -12.11 25.95
N LEU A 27 -7.11 -11.14 26.85
CA LEU A 27 -6.58 -9.80 26.54
C LEU A 27 -5.16 -9.80 25.97
N PRO A 28 -4.15 -10.49 26.58
CA PRO A 28 -2.79 -10.45 26.06
C PRO A 28 -2.70 -10.98 24.63
N LYS A 29 -3.37 -12.10 24.34
CA LYS A 29 -3.40 -12.71 23.01
C LYS A 29 -4.08 -11.83 21.97
N PHE A 30 -5.07 -11.04 22.37
CA PHE A 30 -5.77 -10.13 21.46
C PHE A 30 -4.84 -9.01 20.95
N PHE A 31 -3.98 -8.47 21.80
CA PHE A 31 -2.99 -7.47 21.39
C PHE A 31 -1.97 -8.05 20.41
N ASP A 32 -1.37 -9.20 20.73
CA ASP A 32 -0.40 -9.87 19.84
C ASP A 32 -1.01 -10.20 18.47
N ASN A 33 -2.25 -10.67 18.43
CA ASN A 33 -2.94 -10.96 17.18
C ASN A 33 -3.21 -9.69 16.35
N THR A 34 -3.51 -8.57 17.00
CA THR A 34 -3.73 -7.29 16.33
C THR A 34 -2.44 -6.79 15.70
N GLU A 35 -1.32 -6.86 16.42
CA GLU A 35 0.00 -6.50 15.88
C GLU A 35 0.40 -7.38 14.69
N ASN A 36 0.29 -8.70 14.84
CA ASN A 36 0.58 -9.64 13.76
C ASN A 36 -0.30 -9.43 12.53
N ALA A 37 -1.58 -9.06 12.72
CA ALA A 37 -2.47 -8.71 11.64
C ALA A 37 -2.00 -7.45 10.90
N GLN A 38 -1.59 -6.41 11.61
CA GLN A 38 -1.03 -5.19 10.98
C GLN A 38 0.25 -5.49 10.20
N ILE A 39 1.18 -6.25 10.78
CA ILE A 39 2.41 -6.69 10.09
C ILE A 39 2.07 -7.49 8.83
N ALA A 40 1.08 -8.39 8.91
CA ALA A 40 0.62 -9.17 7.76
C ALA A 40 0.07 -8.27 6.65
N VAL A 41 -0.75 -7.27 6.98
CA VAL A 41 -1.26 -6.29 6.00
C VAL A 41 -0.11 -5.58 5.29
N VAL A 42 0.86 -5.04 6.02
CA VAL A 42 2.00 -4.33 5.43
C VAL A 42 2.85 -5.26 4.55
N LYS A 43 3.10 -6.50 5.00
CA LYS A 43 3.82 -7.51 4.20
C LYS A 43 3.07 -7.89 2.93
N ASN A 44 1.75 -8.05 3.00
CA ASN A 44 0.90 -8.35 1.85
C ASN A 44 0.96 -7.21 0.82
N ILE A 45 0.76 -5.97 1.26
CA ILE A 45 0.83 -4.80 0.37
C ILE A 45 2.22 -4.64 -0.25
N ALA A 46 3.29 -4.82 0.53
CA ALA A 46 4.66 -4.80 -0.01
C ALA A 46 4.92 -5.92 -1.01
N GLY A 47 4.36 -7.11 -0.79
CA GLY A 47 4.41 -8.24 -1.73
C GLY A 47 3.69 -7.93 -3.05
N SER A 48 2.48 -7.37 -2.97
CA SER A 48 1.72 -6.92 -4.14
C SER A 48 2.46 -5.82 -4.91
N LEU A 49 3.06 -4.86 -4.19
CA LEU A 49 3.85 -3.80 -4.80
C LEU A 49 5.08 -4.38 -5.53
N ARG A 50 5.81 -5.33 -4.93
CA ARG A 50 6.91 -6.06 -5.59
C ARG A 50 6.45 -6.71 -6.88
N ALA A 51 5.35 -7.46 -6.82
CA ALA A 51 4.84 -8.19 -7.98
C ALA A 51 4.45 -7.22 -9.11
N GLY A 52 3.71 -6.15 -8.78
CA GLY A 52 3.30 -5.15 -9.76
C GLY A 52 4.48 -4.41 -10.39
N VAL A 53 5.49 -4.02 -9.59
CA VAL A 53 6.74 -3.41 -10.10
C VAL A 53 7.47 -4.36 -11.06
N LYS A 54 7.54 -5.66 -10.74
CA LYS A 54 8.18 -6.64 -11.62
C LYS A 54 7.42 -6.86 -12.93
N ILE A 55 6.09 -6.86 -12.90
CA ILE A 55 5.27 -6.91 -14.12
C ILE A 55 5.52 -5.66 -14.98
N ALA A 56 5.56 -4.48 -14.37
CA ALA A 56 5.84 -3.23 -15.05
C ALA A 56 7.25 -3.22 -15.67
N GLN A 57 8.25 -3.67 -14.92
CA GLN A 57 9.62 -3.80 -15.42
C GLN A 57 9.70 -4.78 -16.60
N ALA A 58 8.95 -5.89 -16.56
CA ALA A 58 8.89 -6.84 -17.68
C ALA A 58 8.24 -6.19 -18.93
N LYS A 59 7.18 -5.40 -18.74
CA LYS A 59 6.53 -4.65 -19.82
C LYS A 59 7.48 -3.65 -20.47
N TRP A 60 8.24 -2.90 -19.68
CA TRP A 60 9.26 -1.98 -20.17
C TRP A 60 10.30 -2.67 -21.06
N ARG A 61 10.78 -3.85 -20.66
CA ARG A 61 11.78 -4.62 -21.45
C ARG A 61 11.27 -5.09 -22.80
N VAL A 62 9.97 -5.38 -22.94
CA VAL A 62 9.39 -5.83 -24.23
C VAL A 62 8.95 -4.67 -25.11
N SER A 63 8.91 -3.45 -24.58
CA SER A 63 8.46 -2.24 -25.26
C SER A 63 9.64 -1.36 -25.68
N ASP A 64 10.76 -1.98 -26.09
CA ASP A 64 11.97 -1.31 -26.55
C ASP A 64 12.48 -0.24 -25.55
N GLU A 65 12.36 -0.55 -24.26
CA GLU A 65 12.78 0.32 -23.17
C GLU A 65 12.13 1.71 -23.18
N GLN A 66 10.93 1.84 -23.76
CA GLN A 66 10.16 3.09 -23.76
C GLN A 66 9.99 3.63 -22.35
N ARG A 67 10.63 4.77 -22.07
CA ARG A 67 10.67 5.36 -20.73
C ARG A 67 9.45 6.18 -20.38
N SER A 68 8.73 6.72 -21.36
CA SER A 68 7.62 7.62 -21.08
C SER A 68 6.32 7.20 -21.76
N ASN A 69 5.22 7.39 -21.04
CA ASN A 69 3.86 7.12 -21.48
C ASN A 69 3.65 5.68 -21.99
N LEU A 70 4.31 4.72 -21.36
CA LEU A 70 4.16 3.31 -21.70
C LEU A 70 2.92 2.74 -21.02
N ALA A 71 1.97 2.25 -21.82
CA ALA A 71 0.76 1.62 -21.29
C ALA A 71 1.09 0.30 -20.60
N LEU A 72 0.82 0.19 -19.29
CA LEU A 72 1.00 -1.05 -18.54
C LEU A 72 -0.11 -2.08 -18.85
N VAL A 73 -1.35 -1.60 -18.99
CA VAL A 73 -2.55 -2.41 -19.29
C VAL A 73 -3.37 -1.72 -20.36
N GLY A 74 -3.70 -2.42 -21.44
CA GLY A 74 -4.46 -1.88 -22.59
C GLY A 74 -3.56 -1.39 -23.74
N ASP A 75 -4.21 -0.98 -24.83
CA ASP A 75 -3.56 -0.50 -26.04
C ASP A 75 -3.46 1.04 -26.03
N SER A 76 -2.24 1.55 -26.21
CA SER A 76 -1.91 2.98 -26.24
C SER A 76 -2.67 3.77 -27.31
N VAL A 77 -3.23 3.11 -28.33
CA VAL A 77 -3.90 3.81 -29.44
C VAL A 77 -5.39 4.08 -29.21
N ASN A 78 -6.04 3.50 -28.19
CA ASN A 78 -7.50 3.63 -28.01
C ASN A 78 -8.05 3.70 -26.58
N SER A 79 -7.22 3.71 -25.53
CA SER A 79 -7.73 3.55 -24.16
C SER A 79 -7.27 4.66 -23.22
N ASN A 80 -8.24 5.22 -22.50
CA ASN A 80 -8.15 6.02 -21.28
C ASN A 80 -6.71 6.13 -20.71
N PHE A 81 -6.16 7.35 -20.72
CA PHE A 81 -4.82 7.74 -20.25
C PHE A 81 -4.44 7.32 -18.81
N ILE A 82 -5.34 6.61 -18.13
CA ILE A 82 -5.23 6.08 -16.77
C ILE A 82 -4.17 4.97 -16.69
N SER A 83 -3.73 4.38 -17.81
CA SER A 83 -2.80 3.24 -17.83
C SER A 83 -1.34 3.57 -18.16
N MET A 84 -1.00 4.84 -18.40
CA MET A 84 0.34 5.25 -18.83
C MET A 84 1.31 5.37 -17.66
N VAL A 85 2.46 4.71 -17.75
CA VAL A 85 3.48 4.72 -16.70
C VAL A 85 4.79 5.19 -17.30
N ASP A 86 5.49 6.03 -16.55
CA ASP A 86 6.86 6.40 -16.85
C ASP A 86 7.83 5.52 -16.05
N TYR A 87 8.98 5.28 -16.66
CA TYR A 87 10.03 4.39 -16.17
C TYR A 87 11.36 5.11 -16.06
N SER A 88 12.10 4.81 -14.98
CA SER A 88 13.50 5.22 -14.85
C SER A 88 14.36 4.58 -15.94
N GLN A 89 15.61 5.02 -16.06
CA GLN A 89 16.61 4.37 -16.94
C GLN A 89 16.88 2.89 -16.61
N PHE A 90 16.37 2.43 -15.47
CA PHE A 90 16.52 1.07 -14.97
C PHE A 90 15.25 0.21 -15.19
N GLY A 91 14.22 0.78 -15.84
CA GLY A 91 12.95 0.11 -16.07
C GLY A 91 12.07 0.01 -14.83
N CYS A 92 12.27 0.89 -13.85
CA CYS A 92 11.45 0.94 -12.65
C CYS A 92 10.33 1.98 -12.82
N PRO A 93 9.07 1.67 -12.48
CA PRO A 93 8.01 2.66 -12.45
C PRO A 93 8.39 3.85 -11.58
N VAL A 94 8.28 5.06 -12.12
CA VAL A 94 8.67 6.29 -11.41
C VAL A 94 7.51 7.25 -11.19
N GLN A 95 6.52 7.23 -12.07
CA GLN A 95 5.27 7.97 -11.91
C GLN A 95 4.23 7.42 -12.87
N HIS A 96 2.98 7.77 -12.58
CA HIS A 96 1.91 7.70 -13.54
C HIS A 96 1.50 9.14 -13.88
N TRP A 97 1.79 9.55 -15.12
CA TRP A 97 1.59 10.90 -15.62
C TRP A 97 1.12 10.84 -17.09
N ARG A 98 0.37 11.87 -17.53
CA ARG A 98 -0.39 11.84 -18.79
C ARG A 98 -0.14 13.01 -19.75
N VAL A 99 0.50 14.09 -19.30
CA VAL A 99 0.37 15.40 -19.98
C VAL A 99 1.54 15.69 -20.93
N ASN A 100 2.68 15.04 -20.76
CA ASN A 100 3.86 15.26 -21.60
C ASN A 100 4.74 14.02 -21.64
N THR A 101 5.52 13.91 -22.70
CA THR A 101 6.66 12.99 -22.74
C THR A 101 7.82 13.62 -21.97
N GLU A 102 8.38 12.87 -21.05
CA GLU A 102 9.60 13.26 -20.34
C GLU A 102 10.80 12.52 -20.91
N THR A 103 11.86 13.24 -21.25
CA THR A 103 13.10 12.62 -21.76
C THR A 103 13.80 11.80 -20.68
N ASN A 104 13.70 12.22 -19.42
CA ASN A 104 14.31 11.55 -18.27
C ASN A 104 13.34 11.48 -17.08
N PRO A 105 12.32 10.62 -17.14
CA PRO A 105 11.38 10.47 -16.04
C PRO A 105 12.08 9.92 -14.80
N SER A 106 11.69 10.43 -13.63
CA SER A 106 12.24 10.04 -12.33
C SER A 106 11.25 10.34 -11.21
N ALA A 107 11.20 9.51 -10.18
CA ALA A 107 10.42 9.81 -8.98
C ALA A 107 11.18 10.88 -8.18
N ASN A 108 10.77 12.13 -8.29
CA ASN A 108 11.48 13.29 -7.77
C ASN A 108 10.69 14.08 -6.72
N ASN A 109 9.45 13.68 -6.46
CA ASN A 109 8.60 14.28 -5.44
C ASN A 109 7.60 13.25 -4.85
N ALA A 110 6.86 13.66 -3.82
CA ALA A 110 5.90 12.79 -3.12
C ALA A 110 4.67 12.40 -3.97
N THR A 111 4.31 13.19 -4.98
CA THR A 111 3.24 12.87 -5.92
C THR A 111 3.66 11.73 -6.84
N ASP A 112 4.87 11.75 -7.39
CA ASP A 112 5.40 10.66 -8.22
C ASP A 112 5.38 9.34 -7.44
N CYS A 113 5.95 9.35 -6.23
CA CYS A 113 5.93 8.21 -5.32
C CYS A 113 4.52 7.68 -5.05
N ARG A 114 3.56 8.59 -4.84
CA ARG A 114 2.16 8.24 -4.55
C ARG A 114 1.50 7.62 -5.78
N THR A 115 1.71 8.20 -6.96
CA THR A 115 1.14 7.67 -8.20
C THR A 115 1.69 6.29 -8.53
N VAL A 116 2.99 6.03 -8.33
CA VAL A 116 3.56 4.68 -8.48
C VAL A 116 2.86 3.69 -7.56
N PHE A 117 2.70 4.03 -6.27
CA PHE A 117 2.09 3.15 -5.29
C PHE A 117 0.64 2.84 -5.62
N LEU A 118 -0.15 3.88 -5.86
CA LEU A 118 -1.57 3.75 -6.15
C LEU A 118 -1.81 3.01 -7.46
N PHE A 119 -1.07 3.35 -8.51
CA PHE A 119 -1.25 2.72 -9.82
C PHE A 119 -0.84 1.25 -9.78
N THR A 120 0.34 0.93 -9.21
CA THR A 120 0.85 -0.44 -9.14
C THR A 120 -0.06 -1.35 -8.31
N LEU A 121 -0.74 -0.80 -7.31
CA LEU A 121 -1.68 -1.54 -6.46
C LEU A 121 -3.14 -1.43 -6.93
N ASN A 122 -3.40 -0.82 -8.09
CA ASN A 122 -4.75 -0.57 -8.62
C ASN A 122 -5.68 0.13 -7.60
N ARG A 123 -5.12 1.09 -6.86
CA ARG A 123 -5.81 1.93 -5.86
C ARG A 123 -6.16 3.32 -6.37
N CYS A 124 -5.89 3.61 -7.64
CA CYS A 124 -6.40 4.83 -8.27
C CYS A 124 -7.91 4.68 -8.53
N ASN A 125 -8.70 5.73 -8.30
CA ASN A 125 -10.10 5.70 -8.67
C ASN A 125 -10.24 5.65 -10.20
N SER A 126 -11.20 4.87 -10.71
CA SER A 126 -11.42 4.66 -12.15
C SER A 126 -11.86 5.91 -12.92
N SER A 127 -12.15 7.01 -12.22
CA SER A 127 -12.57 8.29 -12.79
C SER A 127 -11.43 9.31 -12.88
N ALA A 128 -10.28 9.07 -12.22
CA ALA A 128 -9.18 10.01 -12.33
C ALA A 128 -8.41 9.76 -13.63
N THR A 129 -8.11 10.88 -14.27
CA THR A 129 -7.27 10.91 -15.46
C THR A 129 -5.79 10.73 -15.10
N ASP A 130 -5.40 11.12 -13.87
CA ASP A 130 -4.13 10.77 -13.24
C ASP A 130 -4.29 10.48 -11.74
N CYS A 131 -3.43 9.64 -11.18
CA CYS A 131 -3.44 9.32 -9.74
C CYS A 131 -2.83 10.43 -8.86
N GLY A 132 -2.46 11.58 -9.42
CA GLY A 132 -1.77 12.64 -8.71
C GLY A 132 -2.64 13.29 -7.63
N GLY A 133 -3.95 13.41 -7.86
CA GLY A 133 -4.89 13.95 -6.88
C GLY A 133 -5.40 12.95 -5.84
N VAL A 134 -5.16 11.65 -6.03
CA VAL A 134 -5.71 10.59 -5.17
C VAL A 134 -4.86 10.46 -3.91
N GLN A 135 -5.51 10.38 -2.75
CA GLN A 135 -4.87 10.17 -1.45
C GLN A 135 -5.11 8.74 -0.98
N ASP A 136 -4.10 8.11 -0.40
CA ASP A 136 -4.22 6.77 0.19
C ASP A 136 -4.59 6.90 1.68
N GLU A 137 -5.69 6.27 2.09
CA GLU A 137 -6.20 6.33 3.46
C GLU A 137 -5.50 5.36 4.41
N GLU A 138 -4.65 4.46 3.91
CA GLU A 138 -3.99 3.43 4.69
C GLU A 138 -2.48 3.67 4.83
N PHE A 139 -1.86 4.28 3.81
CA PHE A 139 -0.45 4.60 3.78
C PHE A 139 -0.20 6.10 3.52
N ALA A 140 0.66 6.71 4.32
CA ALA A 140 1.20 8.03 4.04
C ALA A 140 2.45 7.92 3.16
N THR A 141 2.57 8.76 2.13
CA THR A 141 3.69 8.72 1.17
C THR A 141 4.70 9.82 1.44
N PHE A 142 5.99 9.47 1.37
CA PHE A 142 7.13 10.36 1.51
C PHE A 142 8.14 10.11 0.39
N TYR A 143 8.75 11.18 -0.10
CA TYR A 143 9.89 11.12 -1.00
C TYR A 143 11.18 11.29 -0.21
N LEU A 144 12.13 10.37 -0.38
CA LEU A 144 13.40 10.34 0.35
C LEU A 144 14.59 10.89 -0.44
N GLY A 145 14.41 11.22 -1.73
CA GLY A 145 15.51 11.60 -2.61
C GLY A 145 15.94 10.49 -3.56
N GLY A 146 16.50 10.85 -4.72
CA GLY A 146 17.18 9.92 -5.64
C GLY A 146 16.30 8.78 -6.18
N GLY A 147 14.99 8.99 -6.36
CA GLY A 147 14.07 7.92 -6.79
C GLY A 147 13.61 6.98 -5.68
N SER A 148 13.92 7.28 -4.41
CA SER A 148 13.45 6.52 -3.25
C SER A 148 12.15 7.07 -2.68
N CYS A 149 11.18 6.17 -2.50
CA CYS A 149 9.87 6.43 -1.94
C CYS A 149 9.68 5.64 -0.65
N GLU A 150 9.00 6.23 0.33
CA GLU A 150 8.64 5.57 1.58
C GLU A 150 7.14 5.69 1.83
N TYR A 151 6.52 4.55 2.10
CA TYR A 151 5.09 4.42 2.42
C TYR A 151 4.96 3.96 3.86
N ARG A 152 4.41 4.80 4.72
CA ARG A 152 4.24 4.53 6.15
C ARG A 152 2.81 4.11 6.44
N TYR A 153 2.63 3.01 7.13
CA TYR A 153 1.31 2.53 7.52
C TYR A 153 0.70 3.50 8.54
N ARG A 154 -0.50 4.01 8.27
CA ARG A 154 -1.09 5.07 9.12
C ARG A 154 -1.45 4.60 10.53
N PRO A 155 -2.00 3.38 10.74
CA PRO A 155 -2.27 2.89 12.10
C PRO A 155 -1.02 2.69 12.95
N ASN A 156 0.12 2.37 12.33
CA ASN A 156 1.42 2.28 13.00
C ASN A 156 2.55 2.76 12.07
N PRO A 157 2.99 4.03 12.20
CA PRO A 157 3.98 4.64 11.29
C PRO A 157 5.37 4.00 11.31
N ASP A 158 5.69 3.17 12.31
CA ASP A 158 6.96 2.44 12.36
C ASP A 158 7.05 1.41 11.22
N TYR A 159 5.91 0.81 10.86
CA TYR A 159 5.80 -0.12 9.74
C TYR A 159 5.83 0.65 8.42
N ARG A 160 6.88 0.39 7.65
CA ARG A 160 7.17 1.13 6.42
C ARG A 160 7.56 0.22 5.28
N ILE A 161 7.14 0.60 4.09
CA ILE A 161 7.51 0.01 2.81
C ILE A 161 8.40 1.03 2.11
N ARG A 162 9.59 0.63 1.68
CA ARG A 162 10.48 1.46 0.86
C ARG A 162 10.53 0.91 -0.54
N TYR A 163 10.46 1.80 -1.51
CA TYR A 163 10.61 1.50 -2.92
C TYR A 163 11.73 2.35 -3.51
N ASP A 164 12.68 1.70 -4.17
CA ASP A 164 13.81 2.35 -4.83
C ASP A 164 13.71 2.12 -6.35
N SER A 165 13.49 3.21 -7.08
CA SER A 165 13.45 3.25 -8.55
C SER A 165 14.77 3.70 -9.19
N GLY A 166 15.75 4.11 -8.37
CA GLY A 166 17.07 4.59 -8.75
C GLY A 166 18.10 3.46 -8.93
N SER A 167 17.68 2.21 -8.85
CA SER A 167 18.53 1.02 -8.99
C SER A 167 17.94 0.03 -10.00
N GLN A 168 18.80 -0.79 -10.63
CA GLN A 168 18.42 -1.80 -11.64
C GLN A 168 17.38 -2.83 -11.15
N ASN A 169 17.29 -3.02 -9.83
CA ASN A 169 16.46 -4.06 -9.24
C ASN A 169 15.05 -3.61 -8.85
N CYS A 170 14.75 -2.31 -8.94
CA CYS A 170 13.46 -1.73 -8.51
C CYS A 170 13.04 -2.26 -7.13
N SER A 171 13.92 -2.09 -6.14
CA SER A 171 13.82 -2.84 -4.89
C SER A 171 12.64 -2.35 -4.05
N VAL A 172 11.89 -3.28 -3.48
CA VAL A 172 10.89 -2.98 -2.46
C VAL A 172 11.30 -3.68 -1.18
N THR A 173 11.41 -2.94 -0.09
CA THR A 173 11.79 -3.47 1.22
C THR A 173 10.76 -3.07 2.26
N THR A 174 10.68 -3.85 3.33
CA THR A 174 9.81 -3.56 4.48
C THR A 174 10.66 -3.43 5.73
N SER A 175 10.25 -2.59 6.67
CA SER A 175 10.95 -2.44 7.95
C SER A 175 10.01 -1.93 9.03
N GLY A 176 10.44 -2.01 10.30
CA GLY A 176 9.64 -1.60 11.46
C GLY A 176 9.00 -2.74 12.25
N PHE A 177 9.25 -3.99 11.84
CA PHE A 177 8.85 -5.21 12.54
C PHE A 177 9.98 -6.25 12.40
#